data_AF-A0A935CP99-F1
#
_entry.id   AF-A0A935CP99-F1
#
_cell.length_a   1.000
_cell.length_b   1.000
_cell.length_c   1.000
_cell.angle_alpha   90.00
_cell.angle_beta   90.00
_cell.angle_gamma   90.00
#
_symmetry.space_group_name_H-M   'P 1'
#
loop_
_entity.id
_entity.type
_entity.pdbx_description
1 polymer ?
#
loop_
_entity_poly.entity_id
_entity_poly.type
_entity_poly.pdbx_seq_one_letter_code
_entity_poly.pdbx_strand_id
1 'polypeptide(L)'
;MEDQSSGVQRGVMAHNHSLYLHDNETGQEFRLGNDSGQADFEAMDDQYLVWRWSLCDPWPCQDRAQGLYAYDLATGEQAYIRLGIDVWMSNQWIIFTSDEGADKRVGLRAYNLETGEEIVITRARAAFLGIRTMTLYHINEGMIAWVDYDEETGQMALAVFDLSTRTSRILDIPELFGKHPPPSKIRVSRTQVVWQDETQRGYDLRYDVIYAIPIMPPGLEDISADYLDPIFVSGNYVTWGLEINGQARYFMAPVIVDGEVPPLPSPLPTATVVYQSIFHDLLPEPLPTETPAETPTPEPPTDTPIPTDTPIPSATDTPTPEPAR
;
A
#
# COMPACT_ATOMS: atom_id res chain seq x y z
N MET A 1 34.40 43.66 -18.25
CA MET A 1 34.34 43.44 -16.79
C MET A 1 33.06 42.68 -16.55
N GLU A 2 33.17 41.57 -15.83
CA GLU A 2 32.48 40.31 -16.09
C GLU A 2 30.96 40.29 -15.90
N ASP A 3 30.32 39.54 -16.78
CA ASP A 3 28.91 39.16 -16.82
C ASP A 3 28.67 38.09 -15.74
N GLN A 4 27.99 38.47 -14.65
CA GLN A 4 27.58 37.54 -13.59
C GLN A 4 26.35 36.76 -14.05
N SER A 5 26.61 35.70 -14.82
CA SER A 5 25.66 34.61 -15.06
C SER A 5 25.21 34.01 -13.73
N SER A 6 23.95 34.26 -13.38
CA SER A 6 23.27 33.63 -12.25
C SER A 6 23.06 32.14 -12.55
N GLY A 7 23.99 31.32 -12.05
CA GLY A 7 23.87 29.88 -12.07
C GLY A 7 22.72 29.44 -11.15
N VAL A 8 21.54 29.22 -11.73
CA VAL A 8 20.50 28.42 -11.07
C VAL A 8 21.02 26.99 -11.04
N GLN A 9 21.64 26.60 -9.92
CA GLN A 9 21.81 25.18 -9.62
C GLN A 9 20.40 24.59 -9.46
N ARG A 10 19.89 23.95 -10.51
CA ARG A 10 18.81 22.97 -10.37
C ARG A 10 19.33 21.93 -9.39
N GLY A 11 18.84 22.00 -8.16
CA GLY A 11 19.10 21.00 -7.14
C GLY A 11 18.80 19.63 -7.75
N VAL A 12 19.74 18.71 -7.56
CA VAL A 12 19.58 17.29 -7.90
C VAL A 12 18.25 16.85 -7.29
N MET A 13 17.24 16.64 -8.12
CA MET A 13 15.92 16.21 -7.64
C MET A 13 16.03 14.81 -7.07
N ALA A 14 15.21 14.58 -6.05
CA ALA A 14 15.13 13.38 -5.24
C ALA A 14 15.17 12.09 -6.06
N HIS A 15 15.78 11.05 -5.50
CA HIS A 15 15.85 9.72 -6.09
C HIS A 15 14.49 9.28 -6.65
N ASN A 16 14.38 9.13 -7.97
CA ASN A 16 13.18 8.57 -8.59
C ASN A 16 13.03 7.12 -8.10
N HIS A 17 12.00 6.83 -7.30
CA HIS A 17 11.71 5.46 -6.92
C HIS A 17 11.14 4.72 -8.12
N SER A 18 11.80 3.63 -8.48
CA SER A 18 11.28 2.67 -9.46
C SER A 18 10.72 1.48 -8.70
N LEU A 19 9.52 1.05 -9.07
CA LEU A 19 8.88 -0.12 -8.52
C LEU A 19 9.09 -1.29 -9.49
N TYR A 20 9.57 -2.42 -8.98
CA TYR A 20 9.78 -3.63 -9.77
C TYR A 20 8.94 -4.75 -9.19
N LEU A 21 8.22 -5.46 -10.06
CA LEU A 21 7.54 -6.71 -9.75
C LEU A 21 8.46 -7.86 -10.15
N HIS A 22 8.77 -8.75 -9.21
CA HIS A 22 9.55 -9.95 -9.48
C HIS A 22 8.66 -11.19 -9.42
N ASP A 23 8.54 -11.90 -10.53
CA ASP A 23 7.86 -13.19 -10.61
C ASP A 23 8.84 -14.28 -10.14
N ASN A 24 8.57 -14.87 -8.98
CA ASN A 24 9.42 -15.92 -8.40
C ASN A 24 9.34 -17.25 -9.16
N GLU A 25 8.29 -17.51 -9.93
CA GLU A 25 8.14 -18.76 -10.70
C GLU A 25 8.95 -18.69 -11.99
N THR A 26 8.89 -17.56 -12.70
CA THR A 26 9.59 -17.39 -13.98
C THR A 26 10.93 -16.69 -13.86
N GLY A 27 11.22 -16.07 -12.73
CA GLY A 27 12.38 -15.21 -12.50
C GLY A 27 12.34 -13.90 -13.32
N GLN A 28 11.17 -13.55 -13.86
CA GLN A 28 11.04 -12.34 -14.69
C GLN A 28 10.85 -11.12 -13.79
N GLU A 29 11.38 -9.99 -14.23
CA GLU A 29 11.22 -8.70 -13.55
C GLU A 29 10.51 -7.72 -14.47
N PHE A 30 9.52 -7.02 -13.92
CA PHE A 30 8.73 -6.02 -14.63
C PHE A 30 8.83 -4.70 -13.90
N ARG A 31 9.28 -3.65 -14.60
CA ARG A 31 9.31 -2.30 -14.07
C ARG A 31 7.94 -1.65 -14.18
N LEU A 32 7.39 -1.21 -13.04
CA LEU A 32 6.22 -0.35 -12.96
C LEU A 32 6.67 1.12 -12.96
N GLY A 33 6.16 1.89 -13.93
CA GLY A 33 6.58 3.27 -14.16
C GLY A 33 7.81 3.39 -15.06
N ASN A 34 8.43 4.56 -15.07
CA ASN A 34 9.63 4.85 -15.86
C ASN A 34 10.51 5.90 -15.16
N ASP A 35 11.55 6.41 -15.83
CA ASP A 35 12.47 7.40 -15.25
C ASP A 35 11.89 8.81 -15.15
N SER A 36 10.68 9.06 -15.69
CA SER A 36 10.08 10.39 -15.70
C SER A 36 9.26 10.72 -14.45
N GLY A 37 9.19 9.82 -13.46
CA GLY A 37 8.47 10.04 -12.20
C GLY A 37 8.73 8.98 -11.14
N GLN A 38 7.94 9.02 -10.06
CA GLN A 38 8.04 8.14 -8.91
C GLN A 38 6.92 7.10 -8.90
N ALA A 39 7.30 5.82 -8.83
CA ALA A 39 6.39 4.69 -8.64
C ALA A 39 6.51 4.16 -7.21
N ASP A 40 5.44 4.31 -6.42
CA ASP A 40 5.36 3.83 -5.04
C ASP A 40 4.40 2.64 -4.92
N PHE A 41 4.79 1.62 -4.16
CA PHE A 41 3.88 0.55 -3.77
C PHE A 41 2.84 1.06 -2.77
N GLU A 42 1.57 0.66 -2.92
CA GLU A 42 0.49 1.05 -2.01
C GLU A 42 -0.17 -0.16 -1.33
N ALA A 43 -0.65 -1.14 -2.10
CA ALA A 43 -1.30 -2.33 -1.59
C ALA A 43 -1.22 -3.49 -2.59
N MET A 44 -1.39 -4.73 -2.14
CA MET A 44 -1.43 -5.90 -3.01
C MET A 44 -2.23 -7.03 -2.38
N ASP A 45 -2.90 -7.82 -3.21
CA ASP A 45 -3.46 -9.13 -2.88
C ASP A 45 -2.98 -10.18 -3.91
N ASP A 46 -3.60 -11.35 -3.92
CA ASP A 46 -3.22 -12.45 -4.81
C ASP A 46 -3.47 -12.14 -6.31
N GLN A 47 -4.31 -11.15 -6.64
CA GLN A 47 -4.67 -10.83 -8.01
C GLN A 47 -4.15 -9.47 -8.48
N TYR A 48 -4.10 -8.47 -7.60
CA TYR A 48 -3.80 -7.10 -7.97
C TYR A 48 -2.65 -6.52 -7.15
N LEU A 49 -1.78 -5.77 -7.83
CA LEU A 49 -0.86 -4.83 -7.21
C LEU A 49 -1.36 -3.40 -7.48
N VAL A 50 -1.60 -2.64 -6.42
CA VAL A 50 -1.94 -1.21 -6.49
C VAL A 50 -0.73 -0.38 -6.13
N TRP A 51 -0.47 0.59 -6.99
CA TRP A 51 0.70 1.46 -6.88
C TRP A 51 0.36 2.88 -7.33
N ARG A 52 1.19 3.82 -6.94
CA ARG A 52 1.00 5.24 -7.20
C ARG A 52 2.07 5.79 -8.12
N TRP A 53 1.65 6.51 -9.14
CA TRP A 53 2.53 7.31 -9.99
C TRP A 53 2.44 8.79 -9.63
N SER A 54 3.58 9.39 -9.28
CA SER A 54 3.64 10.79 -8.83
C SER A 54 4.98 11.47 -9.17
N LEU A 55 5.12 12.74 -8.80
CA LEU A 55 6.37 13.53 -8.86
C LEU A 55 7.16 13.42 -10.18
N CYS A 56 6.53 13.77 -11.31
CA CYS A 56 7.19 13.68 -12.61
C CYS A 56 8.09 14.88 -12.95
N ASP A 57 9.15 14.63 -13.72
CA ASP A 57 10.00 15.64 -14.37
C ASP A 57 10.15 15.31 -15.88
N PRO A 58 9.70 16.18 -16.80
CA PRO A 58 9.09 17.48 -16.58
C PRO A 58 7.66 17.39 -16.03
N TRP A 59 7.27 18.39 -15.24
CA TRP A 59 5.88 18.60 -14.83
C TRP A 59 5.09 19.39 -15.91
N PRO A 60 3.83 19.02 -16.23
CA PRO A 60 3.11 17.84 -15.76
C PRO A 60 3.60 16.56 -16.43
N CYS A 61 3.33 15.40 -15.81
CA CYS A 61 3.66 14.09 -16.37
C CYS A 61 3.15 13.97 -17.82
N GLN A 62 4.06 13.74 -18.76
CA GLN A 62 3.72 13.70 -20.19
C GLN A 62 3.22 12.33 -20.63
N ASP A 63 3.81 11.26 -20.09
CA ASP A 63 3.55 9.89 -20.56
C ASP A 63 2.36 9.22 -19.85
N ARG A 64 1.99 9.73 -18.67
CA ARG A 64 1.07 9.05 -17.77
C ARG A 64 0.43 10.04 -16.79
N ALA A 65 -0.86 9.88 -16.51
CA ALA A 65 -1.54 10.68 -15.50
C ALA A 65 -1.00 10.38 -14.08
N GLN A 66 -1.06 11.35 -13.18
CA GLN A 66 -0.75 11.08 -11.77
C GLN A 66 -1.90 10.40 -11.07
N GLY A 67 -1.57 9.48 -10.17
CA GLY A 67 -2.54 8.81 -9.32
C GLY A 67 -2.25 7.34 -9.13
N LEU A 68 -3.30 6.64 -8.70
CA LEU A 68 -3.32 5.23 -8.41
C LEU A 68 -3.54 4.42 -9.70
N TYR A 69 -2.81 3.32 -9.79
CA TYR A 69 -2.87 2.33 -10.83
C TYR A 69 -3.07 0.95 -10.19
N ALA A 70 -3.83 0.10 -10.84
CA ALA A 70 -3.89 -1.33 -10.55
C ALA A 70 -3.21 -2.11 -11.66
N TYR A 71 -2.40 -3.08 -11.28
CA TYR A 71 -1.76 -4.04 -12.17
C TYR A 71 -2.33 -5.42 -11.85
N ASP A 72 -2.96 -6.05 -12.83
CA ASP A 72 -3.48 -7.42 -12.70
C ASP A 72 -2.33 -8.41 -12.91
N LEU A 73 -2.03 -9.20 -11.89
CA LEU A 73 -0.89 -10.11 -11.86
C LEU A 73 -1.05 -11.30 -12.80
N ALA A 74 -2.29 -11.70 -13.12
CA ALA A 74 -2.56 -12.84 -13.99
C ALA A 74 -2.48 -12.48 -15.47
N THR A 75 -2.91 -11.27 -15.83
CA THR A 75 -2.99 -10.82 -17.23
C THR A 75 -1.87 -9.87 -17.63
N GLY A 76 -1.21 -9.23 -16.66
CA GLY A 76 -0.25 -8.17 -16.88
C GLY A 76 -0.87 -6.86 -17.36
N GLU A 77 -2.19 -6.74 -17.33
CA GLU A 77 -2.91 -5.52 -17.70
C GLU A 77 -2.83 -4.47 -16.60
N GLN A 78 -2.92 -3.20 -17.00
CA GLN A 78 -2.85 -2.07 -16.07
C GLN A 78 -4.03 -1.13 -16.27
N ALA A 79 -4.70 -0.78 -15.17
CA ALA A 79 -5.80 0.18 -15.15
C ALA A 79 -5.42 1.43 -14.36
N TYR A 80 -5.76 2.61 -14.88
CA TYR A 80 -5.73 3.85 -14.11
C TYR A 80 -7.00 3.95 -13.26
N ILE A 81 -6.83 4.28 -11.98
CA ILE A 81 -7.95 4.45 -11.05
C ILE A 81 -8.28 5.94 -10.94
N ARG A 82 -7.47 6.69 -10.17
CA ARG A 82 -7.65 8.13 -9.92
C ARG A 82 -6.44 8.66 -9.14
N LEU A 83 -6.27 9.98 -9.10
CA LEU A 83 -5.47 10.63 -8.06
C LEU A 83 -6.00 10.27 -6.65
N GLY A 84 -5.13 9.71 -5.81
CA GLY A 84 -5.43 9.32 -4.44
C GLY A 84 -4.19 8.83 -3.70
N ILE A 85 -4.31 8.65 -2.39
CA ILE A 85 -3.26 8.18 -1.48
C ILE A 85 -3.84 7.30 -0.37
N ASP A 86 -2.96 6.70 0.43
CA ASP A 86 -3.29 6.00 1.67
C ASP A 86 -4.27 4.83 1.44
N VAL A 87 -3.86 3.90 0.58
CA VAL A 87 -4.72 2.82 0.09
C VAL A 87 -4.83 1.67 1.10
N TRP A 88 -6.04 1.13 1.26
CA TRP A 88 -6.27 -0.22 1.82
C TRP A 88 -7.00 -1.08 0.79
N MET A 89 -6.76 -2.39 0.82
CA MET A 89 -7.32 -3.36 -0.13
C MET A 89 -7.98 -4.52 0.62
N SER A 90 -9.08 -5.03 0.06
CA SER A 90 -9.72 -6.27 0.48
C SER A 90 -10.39 -6.91 -0.74
N ASN A 91 -9.77 -7.96 -1.27
CA ASN A 91 -10.16 -8.57 -2.54
C ASN A 91 -10.20 -7.52 -3.66
N GLN A 92 -11.19 -7.57 -4.55
CA GLN A 92 -11.38 -6.64 -5.66
C GLN A 92 -11.74 -5.20 -5.25
N TRP A 93 -11.83 -4.87 -3.96
CA TRP A 93 -12.12 -3.52 -3.51
C TRP A 93 -10.90 -2.87 -2.88
N ILE A 94 -10.66 -1.62 -3.27
CA ILE A 94 -9.76 -0.72 -2.54
C ILE A 94 -10.53 0.41 -1.92
N ILE A 95 -10.00 0.97 -0.84
CA ILE A 95 -10.36 2.28 -0.34
C ILE A 95 -9.14 3.19 -0.31
N PHE A 96 -9.35 4.47 -0.59
CA PHE A 96 -8.28 5.46 -0.63
C PHE A 96 -8.85 6.84 -0.34
N THR A 97 -7.96 7.75 0.02
CA THR A 97 -8.32 9.16 0.15
C THR A 97 -7.98 9.92 -1.12
N SER A 98 -8.80 10.90 -1.47
CA SER A 98 -8.59 11.73 -2.65
C SER A 98 -9.14 13.14 -2.45
N ASP A 99 -8.54 14.11 -3.13
CA ASP A 99 -9.06 15.48 -3.16
C ASP A 99 -10.40 15.56 -3.91
N GLU A 100 -11.38 16.20 -3.28
CA GLU A 100 -12.70 16.52 -3.81
C GLU A 100 -12.75 17.98 -4.29
N GLY A 101 -12.81 18.15 -5.61
CA GLY A 101 -13.17 19.44 -6.23
C GLY A 101 -12.20 20.59 -5.95
N ALA A 102 -12.69 21.82 -6.15
CA ALA A 102 -11.89 23.03 -5.99
C ALA A 102 -11.50 23.32 -4.52
N ASP A 103 -12.30 22.82 -3.58
CA ASP A 103 -12.15 23.08 -2.15
C ASP A 103 -11.08 22.19 -1.49
N LYS A 104 -10.47 21.25 -2.25
CA LYS A 104 -9.44 20.32 -1.78
C LYS A 104 -9.83 19.62 -0.47
N ARG A 105 -11.09 19.20 -0.38
CA ARG A 105 -11.54 18.38 0.76
C ARG A 105 -11.10 16.95 0.50
N VAL A 106 -10.44 16.31 1.45
CA VAL A 106 -10.03 14.92 1.31
C VAL A 106 -11.23 14.03 1.64
N GLY A 107 -11.77 13.34 0.64
CA GLY A 107 -12.85 12.36 0.80
C GLY A 107 -12.30 10.93 0.83
N LEU A 108 -13.05 10.02 1.48
CA LEU A 108 -12.80 8.58 1.45
C LEU A 108 -13.65 7.94 0.36
N ARG A 109 -13.01 7.14 -0.48
CA ARG A 109 -13.64 6.47 -1.62
C ARG A 109 -13.38 4.98 -1.59
N ALA A 110 -14.28 4.22 -2.18
CA ALA A 110 -14.11 2.81 -2.49
C ALA A 110 -14.13 2.63 -4.02
N TYR A 111 -13.25 1.77 -4.54
CA TYR A 111 -13.19 1.46 -5.96
C TYR A 111 -13.07 -0.04 -6.17
N ASN A 112 -13.88 -0.58 -7.08
CA ASN A 112 -13.86 -1.98 -7.44
C ASN A 112 -12.96 -2.18 -8.66
N LEU A 113 -11.87 -2.93 -8.48
CA LEU A 113 -10.83 -3.16 -9.49
C LEU A 113 -11.32 -3.98 -10.70
N GLU A 114 -12.30 -4.85 -10.49
CA GLU A 114 -12.84 -5.71 -11.54
C GLU A 114 -13.85 -4.97 -12.43
N THR A 115 -14.73 -4.18 -11.81
CA THR A 115 -15.88 -3.54 -12.50
C THR A 115 -15.64 -2.07 -12.84
N GLY A 116 -14.63 -1.44 -12.24
CA GLY A 116 -14.39 0.00 -12.31
C GLY A 116 -15.40 0.86 -11.56
N GLU A 117 -16.28 0.25 -10.75
CA GLU A 117 -17.27 0.97 -9.94
C GLU A 117 -16.57 1.79 -8.85
N GLU A 118 -17.03 3.03 -8.67
CA GLU A 118 -16.51 3.94 -7.65
C GLU A 118 -17.63 4.47 -6.74
N ILE A 119 -17.36 4.49 -5.43
CA ILE A 119 -18.31 4.93 -4.41
C ILE A 119 -17.63 5.95 -3.51
N VAL A 120 -18.28 7.10 -3.32
CA VAL A 120 -17.87 8.08 -2.30
C VAL A 120 -18.43 7.62 -0.96
N ILE A 121 -17.57 7.22 -0.03
CA ILE A 121 -17.96 6.74 1.30
C ILE A 121 -18.29 7.92 2.20
N THR A 122 -17.38 8.88 2.28
CA THR A 122 -17.62 10.16 2.96
C THR A 122 -16.85 11.28 2.28
N ARG A 123 -17.40 12.49 2.35
CA ARG A 123 -16.74 13.75 1.96
C ARG A 123 -16.21 14.52 3.18
N ALA A 124 -16.45 14.00 4.38
CA ALA A 124 -15.95 14.59 5.61
C ALA A 124 -14.42 14.45 5.66
N ARG A 125 -13.74 15.49 6.14
CA ARG A 125 -12.28 15.45 6.28
C ARG A 125 -11.87 14.47 7.38
N ALA A 126 -11.20 13.39 6.98
CA ALA A 126 -10.42 12.59 7.92
C ALA A 126 -9.01 13.17 8.17
N ALA A 127 -8.66 14.32 7.56
CA ALA A 127 -7.35 14.95 7.73
C ALA A 127 -7.25 15.65 9.10
N PHE A 128 -7.07 14.86 10.15
CA PHE A 128 -6.77 15.35 11.49
C PHE A 128 -5.31 15.84 11.58
N LEU A 129 -5.15 17.05 12.12
CA LEU A 129 -3.95 17.70 12.70
C LEU A 129 -2.71 16.79 12.93
N GLY A 130 -2.06 16.31 11.87
CA GLY A 130 -0.83 15.52 11.94
C GLY A 130 -1.00 14.02 12.20
N ILE A 131 -2.22 13.47 12.24
CA ILE A 131 -2.45 12.02 12.30
C ILE A 131 -2.43 11.47 10.88
N ARG A 132 -1.70 10.36 10.67
CA ARG A 132 -1.73 9.65 9.38
C ARG A 132 -3.13 9.08 9.14
N THR A 133 -3.77 9.58 8.09
CA THR A 133 -5.07 9.20 7.51
C THR A 133 -5.25 7.68 7.43
N MET A 134 -4.22 6.91 7.07
CA MET A 134 -4.28 5.43 6.99
C MET A 134 -4.74 4.73 8.27
N THR A 135 -4.59 5.37 9.45
CA THR A 135 -5.00 4.77 10.73
C THR A 135 -6.47 4.97 11.05
N LEU A 136 -7.16 5.81 10.28
CA LEU A 136 -8.52 6.28 10.57
C LEU A 136 -9.59 5.57 9.75
N TYR A 137 -9.21 4.61 8.90
CA TYR A 137 -10.13 3.81 8.14
C TYR A 137 -9.52 2.47 7.75
N HIS A 138 -10.39 1.53 7.40
CA HIS A 138 -9.99 0.19 6.95
C HIS A 138 -11.11 -0.45 6.11
N ILE A 139 -10.74 -1.38 5.24
CA ILE A 139 -11.66 -2.24 4.50
C ILE A 139 -11.32 -3.71 4.79
N ASN A 140 -12.32 -4.54 5.01
CA ASN A 140 -12.16 -5.99 5.05
C ASN A 140 -13.51 -6.67 4.87
N GLU A 141 -13.53 -7.86 4.27
CA GLU A 141 -14.72 -8.71 4.14
C GLU A 141 -15.95 -7.97 3.55
N GLY A 142 -15.75 -6.95 2.71
CA GLY A 142 -16.82 -6.13 2.13
C GLY A 142 -17.37 -5.03 3.06
N MET A 143 -16.74 -4.80 4.20
CA MET A 143 -17.05 -3.73 5.15
C MET A 143 -15.97 -2.67 5.12
N ILE A 144 -16.39 -1.41 5.25
CA ILE A 144 -15.49 -0.26 5.43
C ILE A 144 -15.82 0.36 6.78
N ALA A 145 -14.81 0.68 7.58
CA ALA A 145 -14.97 1.48 8.80
C ALA A 145 -14.08 2.72 8.72
N TRP A 146 -14.54 3.85 9.26
CA TRP A 146 -13.78 5.09 9.33
C TRP A 146 -14.18 5.97 10.51
N VAL A 147 -13.29 6.87 10.92
CA VAL A 147 -13.64 8.00 11.79
C VAL A 147 -14.30 9.09 10.96
N ASP A 148 -15.57 9.34 11.22
CA ASP A 148 -16.32 10.46 10.66
C ASP A 148 -16.15 11.70 11.54
N TYR A 149 -15.85 12.84 10.92
CA TYR A 149 -15.62 14.10 11.62
C TYR A 149 -16.57 15.17 11.13
N ASP A 150 -17.34 15.72 12.06
CA ASP A 150 -18.18 16.88 11.81
C ASP A 150 -17.38 18.15 12.09
N GLU A 151 -17.03 18.88 11.04
CA GLU A 151 -16.28 20.13 11.13
C GLU A 151 -17.05 21.24 11.87
N GLU A 152 -18.38 21.25 11.80
CA GLU A 152 -19.21 22.30 12.41
C GLU A 152 -19.27 22.13 13.93
N THR A 153 -19.41 20.88 14.39
CA THR A 153 -19.55 20.57 15.82
C THR A 153 -18.23 20.15 16.48
N GLY A 154 -17.21 19.81 15.69
CA GLY A 154 -15.95 19.23 16.16
C GLY A 154 -16.10 17.80 16.70
N GLN A 155 -17.22 17.13 16.41
CA GLN A 155 -17.53 15.80 16.92
C GLN A 155 -16.97 14.70 16.02
N MET A 156 -16.56 13.59 16.63
CA MET A 156 -15.99 12.41 15.97
C MET A 156 -16.83 11.18 16.23
N ALA A 157 -17.26 10.50 15.19
CA ALA A 157 -17.98 9.24 15.32
C ALA A 157 -17.26 8.12 14.58
N LEU A 158 -17.44 6.88 15.03
CA LEU A 158 -17.01 5.71 14.26
C LEU A 158 -18.17 5.31 13.34
N ALA A 159 -17.88 5.14 12.06
CA ALA A 159 -18.87 4.83 11.05
C ALA A 159 -18.49 3.54 10.33
N VAL A 160 -19.51 2.84 9.81
CA VAL A 160 -19.34 1.66 8.96
C VAL A 160 -20.16 1.78 7.68
N PHE A 161 -19.69 1.12 6.63
CA PHE A 161 -20.36 1.01 5.34
C PHE A 161 -20.27 -0.44 4.85
N ASP A 162 -21.42 -1.03 4.52
CA ASP A 162 -21.48 -2.36 3.92
C ASP A 162 -21.54 -2.22 2.39
N LEU A 163 -20.52 -2.73 1.71
CA LEU A 163 -20.42 -2.66 0.26
C LEU A 163 -21.51 -3.49 -0.45
N SER A 164 -22.03 -4.55 0.17
CA SER A 164 -23.05 -5.41 -0.44
C SER A 164 -24.44 -4.77 -0.41
N THR A 165 -24.79 -4.09 0.68
CA THR A 165 -26.10 -3.44 0.85
C THR A 165 -26.08 -1.95 0.50
N ARG A 166 -24.90 -1.35 0.36
CA ARG A 166 -24.67 0.09 0.13
C ARG A 166 -25.25 0.96 1.24
N THR A 167 -25.22 0.48 2.47
CA THR A 167 -25.75 1.20 3.64
C THR A 167 -24.62 1.63 4.55
N SER A 168 -24.68 2.89 5.00
CA SER A 168 -23.84 3.42 6.07
C SER A 168 -24.58 3.43 7.40
N ARG A 169 -23.81 3.40 8.48
CA ARG A 169 -24.30 3.59 9.84
C ARG A 169 -23.23 4.22 10.72
N ILE A 170 -23.65 5.17 11.56
CA ILE A 170 -22.84 5.68 12.68
C ILE A 170 -23.01 4.72 13.87
N LEU A 171 -21.91 4.32 14.48
CA LEU A 171 -21.93 3.43 15.64
C LEU A 171 -22.24 4.23 16.91
N ASP A 172 -23.16 3.70 17.72
CA ASP A 172 -23.50 4.30 19.01
C ASP A 172 -22.41 3.95 20.03
N ILE A 173 -21.38 4.78 20.10
CA ILE A 173 -20.26 4.61 21.03
C ILE A 173 -20.27 5.76 22.03
N PRO A 174 -20.78 5.53 23.26
CA PRO A 174 -20.68 6.49 24.33
C PRO A 174 -19.23 6.88 24.55
N GLU A 175 -18.98 8.17 24.79
CA GLU A 175 -17.66 8.70 25.16
C GLU A 175 -16.53 8.59 24.12
N LEU A 176 -16.83 8.28 22.85
CA LEU A 176 -15.84 8.44 21.77
C LEU A 176 -15.44 9.93 21.62
N PHE A 177 -16.36 10.82 22.01
CA PHE A 177 -16.27 12.26 21.88
C PHE A 177 -15.52 12.89 23.06
N GLY A 178 -14.42 13.61 22.76
CA GLY A 178 -13.70 14.45 23.71
C GLY A 178 -12.48 13.80 24.39
N LYS A 179 -12.15 12.54 24.06
CA LYS A 179 -10.92 11.90 24.53
C LYS A 179 -9.80 12.07 23.51
N HIS A 180 -8.60 12.38 24.00
CA HIS A 180 -7.36 12.37 23.24
C HIS A 180 -6.54 11.15 23.68
N PRO A 181 -6.08 10.29 22.76
CA PRO A 181 -6.14 10.41 21.30
C PRO A 181 -7.50 9.99 20.70
N PRO A 182 -7.83 10.44 19.47
CA PRO A 182 -8.98 9.93 18.74
C PRO A 182 -8.82 8.43 18.41
N PRO A 183 -9.92 7.72 18.11
CA PRO A 183 -9.86 6.35 17.61
C PRO A 183 -8.91 6.25 16.42
N SER A 184 -8.01 5.28 16.49
CA SER A 184 -6.97 5.05 15.50
C SER A 184 -6.77 3.55 15.29
N LYS A 185 -5.99 3.19 14.27
CA LYS A 185 -5.69 1.80 13.89
C LYS A 185 -6.96 0.97 13.73
N ILE A 186 -7.97 1.57 13.13
CA ILE A 186 -9.27 0.93 12.93
C ILE A 186 -9.08 -0.33 12.10
N ARG A 187 -9.76 -1.40 12.48
CA ARG A 187 -9.98 -2.59 11.65
C ARG A 187 -11.44 -2.96 11.69
N VAL A 188 -11.87 -3.60 10.63
CA VAL A 188 -13.26 -4.01 10.44
C VAL A 188 -13.30 -5.43 9.90
N SER A 189 -14.41 -6.10 10.14
CA SER A 189 -14.85 -7.37 9.55
C SER A 189 -16.37 -7.31 9.41
N ARG A 190 -17.02 -8.38 8.92
CA ARG A 190 -18.49 -8.39 8.81
C ARG A 190 -19.23 -8.25 10.13
N THR A 191 -18.64 -8.67 11.23
CA THR A 191 -19.35 -8.77 12.52
C THR A 191 -18.83 -7.79 13.56
N GLN A 192 -17.71 -7.12 13.31
CA GLN A 192 -17.08 -6.27 14.33
C GLN A 192 -16.16 -5.20 13.74
N VAL A 193 -16.01 -4.11 14.50
CA VAL A 193 -15.00 -3.07 14.31
C VAL A 193 -14.14 -3.00 15.56
N VAL A 194 -12.83 -2.91 15.41
CA VAL A 194 -11.89 -2.69 16.52
C VAL A 194 -11.05 -1.45 16.25
N TRP A 195 -10.61 -0.80 17.31
CA TRP A 195 -9.76 0.38 17.23
C TRP A 195 -8.89 0.49 18.48
N GLN A 196 -7.91 1.39 18.41
CA GLN A 196 -7.11 1.82 19.54
C GLN A 196 -7.35 3.30 19.84
N ASP A 197 -7.69 3.59 21.08
CA ASP A 197 -7.69 4.92 21.68
C ASP A 197 -6.64 4.97 22.82
N GLU A 198 -7.02 5.36 24.03
CA GLU A 198 -6.20 5.12 25.24
C GLU A 198 -6.09 3.61 25.56
N THR A 199 -7.05 2.82 25.07
CA THR A 199 -7.22 1.39 25.27
C THR A 199 -7.50 0.68 23.95
N GLN A 200 -7.56 -0.64 23.96
CA GLN A 200 -8.02 -1.43 22.82
C GLN A 200 -9.49 -1.77 23.03
N ARG A 201 -10.30 -1.50 22.02
CA ARG A 201 -11.75 -1.67 22.09
C ARG A 201 -12.26 -2.31 20.82
N GLY A 202 -13.41 -2.95 20.96
CA GLY A 202 -14.18 -3.41 19.82
C GLY A 202 -15.67 -3.12 19.99
N TYR A 203 -16.35 -3.19 18.87
CA TYR A 203 -17.78 -3.01 18.72
C TYR A 203 -18.31 -4.20 17.92
N ASP A 204 -19.21 -4.98 18.51
CA ASP A 204 -19.90 -6.06 17.81
C ASP A 204 -21.09 -5.49 17.03
N LEU A 205 -21.01 -5.55 15.70
CA LEU A 205 -21.99 -4.99 14.77
C LEU A 205 -23.33 -5.77 14.76
N ARG A 206 -23.36 -6.99 15.30
CA ARG A 206 -24.56 -7.84 15.33
C ARG A 206 -25.46 -7.47 16.50
N TYR A 207 -24.84 -7.11 17.62
CA TYR A 207 -25.50 -6.93 18.92
C TYR A 207 -25.46 -5.49 19.42
N ASP A 208 -24.73 -4.61 18.73
CA ASP A 208 -24.59 -3.19 19.07
C ASP A 208 -23.99 -2.97 20.47
N VAL A 209 -22.97 -3.78 20.79
CA VAL A 209 -22.30 -3.76 22.09
C VAL A 209 -20.80 -3.45 21.94
N ILE A 210 -20.29 -2.68 22.88
CA ILE A 210 -18.86 -2.39 23.01
C ILE A 210 -18.23 -3.41 23.95
N TYR A 211 -17.01 -3.83 23.62
CA TYR A 211 -16.20 -4.68 24.49
C TYR A 211 -14.77 -4.15 24.57
N ALA A 212 -14.09 -4.48 25.68
CA ALA A 212 -12.68 -4.18 25.87
C ALA A 212 -11.84 -5.34 25.36
N ILE A 213 -10.74 -5.02 24.68
CA ILE A 213 -9.73 -6.01 24.29
C ILE A 213 -8.59 -5.89 25.31
N PRO A 214 -8.25 -6.98 26.03
CA PRO A 214 -7.18 -6.91 27.02
C PRO A 214 -5.83 -6.71 26.32
N ILE A 215 -5.08 -5.70 26.74
CA ILE A 215 -3.71 -5.48 26.24
C ILE A 215 -2.84 -6.70 26.56
N MET A 216 -2.96 -7.22 27.78
CA MET A 216 -2.25 -8.40 28.25
C MET A 216 -3.22 -9.57 28.42
N PRO A 217 -2.98 -10.73 27.79
CA PRO A 217 -3.74 -11.94 28.06
C PRO A 217 -3.68 -12.33 29.55
N PRO A 218 -4.76 -12.90 30.12
CA PRO A 218 -4.77 -13.36 31.50
C PRO A 218 -3.63 -14.35 31.79
N GLY A 219 -2.93 -14.14 32.91
CA GLY A 219 -1.78 -14.95 33.33
C GLY A 219 -0.42 -14.45 32.83
N LEU A 220 -0.37 -13.35 32.06
CA LEU A 220 0.86 -12.70 31.61
C LEU A 220 1.07 -11.30 32.22
N GLU A 221 0.31 -10.94 33.26
CA GLU A 221 0.28 -9.59 33.85
C GLU A 221 1.63 -9.14 34.44
N ASP A 222 2.47 -10.09 34.86
CA ASP A 222 3.79 -9.83 35.45
C ASP A 222 4.94 -9.83 34.41
N ILE A 223 4.62 -9.98 33.12
CA ILE A 223 5.62 -10.04 32.03
C ILE A 223 5.70 -8.68 31.35
N SER A 224 6.91 -8.15 31.19
CA SER A 224 7.15 -6.98 30.35
C SER A 224 6.91 -7.37 28.88
N ALA A 225 5.99 -6.66 28.23
CA ALA A 225 5.69 -6.87 26.82
C ALA A 225 5.50 -5.53 26.13
N ASP A 226 6.04 -5.41 24.92
CA ASP A 226 5.77 -4.30 24.03
C ASP A 226 4.64 -4.66 23.06
N TYR A 227 3.84 -3.68 22.69
CA TYR A 227 2.69 -3.93 21.84
C TYR A 227 3.10 -4.04 20.36
N LEU A 228 2.67 -5.10 19.69
CA LEU A 228 2.83 -5.20 18.24
C LEU A 228 1.55 -4.72 17.57
N ASP A 229 1.62 -3.49 17.08
CA ASP A 229 0.58 -2.94 16.21
C ASP A 229 0.56 -3.64 14.85
N PRO A 230 -0.64 -3.84 14.25
CA PRO A 230 -1.98 -3.48 14.71
C PRO A 230 -2.77 -4.66 15.31
N ILE A 231 -3.93 -4.37 15.93
CA ILE A 231 -4.99 -5.38 16.13
C ILE A 231 -5.52 -5.79 14.76
N PHE A 232 -6.01 -7.01 14.60
CA PHE A 232 -6.70 -7.50 13.42
C PHE A 232 -8.04 -8.14 13.79
N VAL A 233 -9.00 -8.11 12.87
CA VAL A 233 -10.26 -8.84 13.00
C VAL A 233 -10.58 -9.60 11.72
N SER A 234 -11.04 -10.84 11.87
CA SER A 234 -11.61 -11.63 10.78
C SER A 234 -12.69 -12.55 11.33
N GLY A 235 -13.86 -12.54 10.68
CA GLY A 235 -15.08 -13.12 11.25
C GLY A 235 -15.27 -12.70 12.71
N ASN A 236 -15.49 -13.67 13.60
CA ASN A 236 -15.71 -13.44 15.03
C ASN A 236 -14.45 -13.47 15.89
N TYR A 237 -13.26 -13.39 15.28
CA TYR A 237 -11.99 -13.45 16.02
C TYR A 237 -11.29 -12.09 16.01
N VAL A 238 -10.73 -11.74 17.16
CA VAL A 238 -9.79 -10.64 17.33
C VAL A 238 -8.40 -11.24 17.49
N THR A 239 -7.44 -10.73 16.74
CA THR A 239 -6.03 -11.14 16.80
C THR A 239 -5.17 -9.93 17.14
N TRP A 240 -4.24 -10.06 18.09
CA TRP A 240 -3.29 -9.01 18.44
C TRP A 240 -1.92 -9.62 18.74
N GLY A 241 -0.86 -8.80 18.64
CA GLY A 241 0.50 -9.24 18.89
C GLY A 241 1.14 -8.53 20.08
N LEU A 242 2.05 -9.22 20.77
CA LEU A 242 2.94 -8.66 21.77
C LEU A 242 4.37 -9.12 21.49
N GLU A 243 5.34 -8.25 21.74
CA GLU A 243 6.75 -8.61 21.81
C GLU A 243 7.10 -8.96 23.26
N ILE A 244 7.40 -10.23 23.51
CA ILE A 244 7.73 -10.75 24.84
C ILE A 244 9.15 -11.31 24.78
N ASN A 245 10.06 -10.70 25.54
CA ASN A 245 11.48 -11.05 25.56
C ASN A 245 12.14 -11.02 24.15
N GLY A 246 11.83 -10.00 23.36
CA GLY A 246 12.38 -9.84 22.00
C GLY A 246 11.74 -10.76 20.95
N GLN A 247 10.64 -11.46 21.29
CA GLN A 247 9.95 -12.36 20.38
C GLN A 247 8.51 -11.92 20.14
N ALA A 248 8.12 -11.80 18.88
CA ALA A 248 6.74 -11.58 18.50
C ALA A 248 5.88 -12.80 18.85
N ARG A 249 4.79 -12.56 19.58
CA ARG A 249 3.78 -13.54 19.95
C ARG A 249 2.41 -13.02 19.58
N TYR A 250 1.60 -13.87 18.95
CA TYR A 250 0.25 -13.50 18.51
C TYR A 250 -0.79 -14.25 19.34
N PHE A 251 -1.82 -13.52 19.73
CA PHE A 251 -2.95 -14.00 20.50
C PHE A 251 -4.20 -13.84 19.66
N MET A 252 -5.13 -14.76 19.84
CA MET A 252 -6.41 -14.75 19.17
C MET A 252 -7.51 -15.12 20.16
N ALA A 253 -8.60 -14.37 20.15
CA ALA A 253 -9.75 -14.64 20.99
C ALA A 253 -11.05 -14.52 20.18
N PRO A 254 -12.03 -15.43 20.36
CA PRO A 254 -13.36 -15.24 19.82
C PRO A 254 -14.09 -14.14 20.60
N VAL A 255 -14.91 -13.35 19.91
CA VAL A 255 -15.88 -12.47 20.54
C VAL A 255 -17.13 -13.26 20.85
N ILE A 256 -17.39 -13.43 22.15
CA ILE A 256 -18.52 -14.17 22.69
C ILE A 256 -19.45 -13.15 23.33
N VAL A 257 -20.71 -13.13 22.90
CA VAL A 257 -21.74 -12.33 23.55
C VAL A 257 -22.39 -13.15 24.66
N ASP A 258 -22.70 -12.50 25.78
CA ASP A 258 -23.27 -13.14 26.96
C ASP A 258 -24.46 -14.04 26.59
N GLY A 259 -24.35 -15.33 26.94
CA GLY A 259 -25.35 -16.36 26.64
C GLY A 259 -25.06 -17.21 25.40
N GLU A 260 -24.05 -16.87 24.59
CA GLU A 260 -23.55 -17.75 23.53
C GLU A 260 -22.53 -18.75 24.08
N VAL A 261 -22.63 -20.01 23.65
CA VAL A 261 -21.59 -21.01 23.91
C VAL A 261 -20.40 -20.67 22.99
N PRO A 262 -19.16 -20.58 23.51
CA PRO A 262 -17.99 -20.33 22.69
C PRO A 262 -17.96 -21.34 21.53
N PRO A 263 -17.73 -20.90 20.27
CA PRO A 263 -17.41 -21.86 19.23
C PRO A 263 -16.18 -22.66 19.68
N LEU A 264 -16.23 -23.99 19.53
CA LEU A 264 -15.05 -24.82 19.75
C LEU A 264 -13.90 -24.23 18.92
N PRO A 265 -12.70 -24.04 19.50
CA PRO A 265 -11.59 -23.48 18.76
C PRO A 265 -11.36 -24.37 17.54
N SER A 266 -11.59 -23.83 16.34
CA SER A 266 -11.09 -24.48 15.14
C SER A 266 -9.58 -24.60 15.31
N PRO A 267 -8.98 -25.78 15.11
CA PRO A 267 -7.53 -25.90 15.15
C PRO A 267 -6.98 -24.96 14.08
N LEU A 268 -6.40 -23.85 14.51
CA LEU A 268 -5.58 -23.05 13.62
C LEU A 268 -4.46 -23.96 13.12
N PRO A 269 -4.12 -23.95 11.83
CA PRO A 269 -2.80 -24.39 11.45
C PRO A 269 -1.83 -23.57 12.31
N THR A 270 -0.97 -24.24 13.08
CA THR A 270 0.17 -23.60 13.71
C THR A 270 1.12 -23.15 12.59
N ALA A 271 0.73 -22.11 11.86
CA ALA A 271 1.64 -21.40 11.00
C ALA A 271 2.58 -20.67 11.95
N THR A 272 3.75 -21.28 12.17
CA THR A 272 4.90 -20.52 12.63
C THR A 272 5.22 -19.58 11.49
N VAL A 273 4.64 -18.38 11.49
CA VAL A 273 5.11 -17.31 10.63
C VAL A 273 6.48 -16.95 11.19
N VAL A 274 7.52 -17.51 10.59
CA VAL A 274 8.86 -16.97 10.73
C VAL A 274 8.81 -15.62 10.04
N TYR A 275 8.58 -14.57 10.81
CA TYR A 275 8.80 -13.22 10.33
C TYR A 275 10.32 -13.06 10.21
N GLN A 276 10.89 -13.50 9.10
CA GLN A 276 12.23 -13.10 8.73
C GLN A 276 12.10 -11.65 8.28
N SER A 277 12.41 -10.73 9.20
CA SER A 277 12.58 -9.32 8.85
C SER A 277 13.71 -9.25 7.83
N ILE A 278 13.36 -9.21 6.54
CA ILE A 278 14.28 -8.86 5.45
C ILE A 278 14.41 -7.32 5.46
N PHE A 279 14.88 -6.76 6.58
CA PHE A 279 15.32 -5.37 6.68
C PHE A 279 16.72 -5.25 7.30
N HIS A 280 17.44 -6.37 7.42
CA HIS A 280 18.89 -6.38 7.57
C HIS A 280 19.47 -7.20 6.41
N ASP A 281 20.05 -6.46 5.45
CA ASP A 281 21.09 -6.87 4.47
C ASP A 281 20.96 -6.18 3.10
N LEU A 282 20.58 -4.89 3.09
CA LEU A 282 21.00 -3.95 2.04
C LEU A 282 22.12 -3.02 2.53
N LEU A 283 22.94 -3.49 3.48
CA LEU A 283 24.32 -3.04 3.47
C LEU A 283 25.01 -3.89 2.40
N PRO A 284 25.63 -3.28 1.36
CA PRO A 284 26.42 -4.06 0.43
C PRO A 284 27.43 -4.87 1.25
N GLU A 285 27.53 -6.17 0.97
CA GLU A 285 28.62 -6.97 1.50
C GLU A 285 29.92 -6.14 1.36
N PRO A 286 30.78 -6.05 2.39
CA PRO A 286 32.08 -5.43 2.20
C PRO A 286 32.71 -6.14 1.01
N LEU A 287 32.96 -5.38 -0.06
CA LEU A 287 33.61 -5.86 -1.27
C LEU A 287 34.72 -6.82 -0.85
N PRO A 288 34.79 -8.04 -1.42
CA PRO A 288 35.84 -8.97 -1.09
C PRO A 288 37.16 -8.20 -1.19
N THR A 289 37.92 -8.19 -0.11
CA THR A 289 39.25 -7.58 -0.12
C THR A 289 40.00 -8.29 -1.24
N GLU A 290 40.19 -7.60 -2.35
CA GLU A 290 40.86 -8.15 -3.51
C GLU A 290 42.22 -8.64 -3.04
N THR A 291 42.38 -9.97 -3.00
CA THR A 291 43.69 -10.57 -2.93
C THR A 291 44.42 -10.09 -4.18
N PRO A 292 45.62 -9.48 -4.07
CA PRO A 292 46.31 -8.93 -5.22
C PRO A 292 46.41 -10.00 -6.31
N ALA A 293 45.71 -9.78 -7.43
CA ALA A 293 45.79 -10.67 -8.57
C ALA A 293 47.24 -10.72 -9.03
N GLU A 294 47.77 -11.94 -9.19
CA GLU A 294 49.05 -12.14 -9.85
C GLU A 294 49.01 -11.44 -11.22
N THR A 295 49.99 -10.58 -11.46
CA THR A 295 50.12 -9.83 -12.70
C THR A 295 50.15 -10.80 -13.87
N PRO A 296 49.20 -10.76 -14.82
CA PRO A 296 49.21 -11.65 -15.96
C PRO A 296 50.45 -11.35 -16.81
N THR A 297 51.19 -12.41 -17.13
CA THR A 297 52.29 -12.35 -18.10
C THR A 297 51.68 -12.03 -19.47
N PRO A 298 52.16 -10.99 -20.18
CA PRO A 298 51.59 -10.58 -21.46
C PRO A 298 51.75 -11.70 -22.51
N GLU A 299 50.64 -12.12 -23.10
CA GLU A 299 50.64 -12.96 -24.30
C GLU A 299 51.11 -12.16 -25.52
N PRO A 300 51.81 -12.81 -26.48
CA PRO A 300 52.24 -12.17 -27.70
C PRO A 300 51.04 -11.76 -28.58
N PRO A 301 51.16 -10.68 -29.36
CA PRO A 301 50.07 -10.17 -30.17
C PRO A 301 49.62 -11.21 -31.21
N THR A 302 48.32 -11.49 -31.22
CA THR A 302 47.66 -12.29 -32.26
C THR A 302 47.47 -11.41 -33.50
N ASP A 303 47.92 -11.88 -34.65
CA ASP A 303 47.78 -11.20 -35.93
C ASP A 303 46.29 -11.00 -36.30
N THR A 304 45.90 -9.74 -36.43
CA THR A 304 44.56 -9.32 -36.87
C THR A 304 44.37 -9.64 -38.36
N PRO A 305 43.34 -10.41 -38.76
CA PRO A 305 43.06 -10.64 -40.17
C PRO A 305 42.54 -9.37 -40.85
N ILE A 306 43.03 -9.14 -42.07
CA ILE A 306 42.67 -8.02 -42.95
C ILE A 306 41.19 -8.15 -43.35
N PRO A 307 40.39 -7.06 -43.28
CA PRO A 307 39.00 -7.09 -43.70
C PRO A 307 38.86 -7.38 -45.19
N THR A 308 37.96 -8.30 -45.54
CA THR A 308 37.57 -8.59 -46.92
C THR A 308 36.52 -7.57 -47.38
N ASP A 309 36.76 -6.92 -48.51
CA ASP A 309 35.88 -5.93 -49.10
C ASP A 309 34.47 -6.49 -49.40
N THR A 310 33.45 -5.81 -48.87
CA THR A 310 32.04 -6.09 -49.15
C THR A 310 31.65 -5.40 -50.48
N PRO A 311 31.06 -6.12 -51.46
CA PRO A 311 30.64 -5.51 -52.71
C PRO A 311 29.42 -4.59 -52.52
N ILE A 312 29.51 -3.41 -53.16
CA ILE A 312 28.47 -2.38 -53.21
C ILE A 312 27.33 -2.87 -54.11
N PRO A 313 26.05 -2.83 -53.67
CA PRO A 313 24.92 -3.15 -54.53
C PRO A 313 24.71 -2.07 -55.60
N SER A 314 24.57 -2.54 -56.85
CA SER A 314 24.32 -1.72 -58.04
C SER A 314 22.92 -1.09 -58.00
N ALA A 315 22.84 0.17 -58.41
CA ALA A 315 21.60 0.96 -58.40
C ALA A 315 20.51 0.34 -59.28
N THR A 316 19.30 0.24 -58.73
CA THR A 316 18.07 -0.14 -59.44
C THR A 316 17.47 1.08 -60.13
N ASP A 317 17.20 0.96 -61.42
CA ASP A 317 16.58 1.98 -62.26
C ASP A 317 15.14 2.30 -61.82
N THR A 318 14.85 3.59 -61.66
CA THR A 318 13.51 4.14 -61.41
C THR A 318 12.77 4.33 -62.74
N PRO A 319 11.57 3.76 -62.94
CA PRO A 319 10.80 3.98 -64.17
C PRO A 319 10.16 5.38 -64.20
N THR A 320 10.25 6.01 -65.37
CA THR A 320 9.62 7.30 -65.73
C THR A 320 8.10 7.15 -65.83
N PRO A 321 7.30 8.06 -65.23
CA PRO A 321 5.85 8.04 -65.40
C PRO A 321 5.41 8.60 -66.77
N GLU A 322 4.44 7.91 -67.37
CA GLU A 322 3.78 8.23 -68.64
C GLU A 322 2.83 9.45 -68.48
N PRO A 323 2.75 10.36 -69.47
CA PRO A 323 1.87 11.53 -69.37
C PRO A 323 0.40 11.16 -69.62
N ALA A 324 -0.47 11.65 -68.72
CA ALA A 324 -1.92 11.55 -68.87
C ALA A 324 -2.44 12.37 -70.06
N ARG A 325 -3.45 11.82 -70.76
CA ARG A 325 -4.20 12.47 -71.83
C ARG A 325 -5.34 13.32 -71.31
#